data_AF-A0A7S2T4F1-F1
#
_entry.id   AF-A0A7S2T4F1-F1
#
_cell.length_a   1.000
_cell.length_b   1.000
_cell.length_c   1.000
_cell.angle_alpha   90.00
_cell.angle_beta   90.00
_cell.angle_gamma   90.00
#
_symmetry.space_group_name_H-M   'P 1'
#
loop_
_entity.id
_entity.type
_entity.pdbx_description
1 polymer ?
#
loop_
_entity_poly.entity_id
_entity_poly.type
_entity_poly.pdbx_seq_one_letter_code
_entity_poly.pdbx_strand_id
1 'polypeptide(L)'
;CSRFLDRLAEMVPAKYFVDTGKVQDTGSQFWHSKSVKAQKKQEAAREGKLRKRDKFDPENAKSTTEKQAEAFKESKRAKARKGGADVDEEDVQFQKVEFNVKYQGGKEPSGAERSQRKKTKQALLKAALKKKEKAAEDKGNEAAWGDAFDRAEGKKVFNDPKKLQKAIKREKKQKEKKSEKWKTIEEDQKAKRDEKQKKRTTNLKERTGKSQGCSLQSSNVPGPLYSLSFFPFLASSQEDPEKNQQEEVGGGGSWYITPFPLFVLYSSYPFPCRKK
;
A
#
# COMPACT_ATOMS: atom_id res chain seq x y z
N CYS A 1 -36.07 37.39 -49.30
CA CYS A 1 -35.08 37.24 -48.21
C CYS A 1 -34.85 35.79 -47.74
N SER A 2 -35.27 34.74 -48.47
CA SER A 2 -35.09 33.33 -48.06
C SER A 2 -33.84 32.64 -48.63
N ARG A 3 -33.40 33.03 -49.83
CA ARG A 3 -32.27 32.40 -50.55
C ARG A 3 -30.93 32.38 -49.78
N PHE A 4 -30.74 33.33 -48.88
CA PHE A 4 -29.55 33.39 -48.02
C PHE A 4 -29.58 32.31 -46.93
N LEU A 5 -30.74 32.10 -46.30
CA LEU A 5 -30.90 31.07 -45.26
C LEU A 5 -30.83 29.66 -45.85
N ASP A 6 -31.38 29.46 -47.05
CA ASP A 6 -31.30 28.18 -47.75
C ASP A 6 -29.84 27.78 -48.05
N ARG A 7 -29.03 28.73 -48.54
CA ARG A 7 -27.59 28.51 -48.81
C ARG A 7 -26.75 28.30 -47.54
N LEU A 8 -27.16 28.89 -46.42
CA LEU A 8 -26.55 28.68 -45.12
C LEU A 8 -26.81 27.28 -44.58
N ALA A 9 -28.05 26.79 -44.75
CA ALA A 9 -28.42 25.44 -44.35
C ALA A 9 -27.67 24.37 -45.18
N GLU A 10 -27.40 24.63 -46.45
CA GLU A 10 -26.59 23.75 -47.32
C GLU A 10 -25.10 23.72 -46.94
N MET A 11 -24.56 24.82 -46.42
CA MET A 11 -23.14 24.93 -46.07
C MET A 11 -22.78 24.11 -44.82
N VAL A 12 -23.74 23.89 -43.93
CA VAL A 12 -23.52 23.09 -42.72
C VAL A 12 -23.86 21.63 -43.02
N PRO A 13 -22.92 20.69 -42.87
CA PRO A 13 -23.18 19.29 -43.14
C PRO A 13 -24.36 18.75 -42.31
N ALA A 14 -25.25 18.00 -42.96
CA ALA A 14 -26.45 17.41 -42.34
C ALA A 14 -26.15 16.55 -41.09
N LYS A 15 -24.90 16.09 -40.92
CA LYS A 15 -24.42 15.40 -39.72
C LYS A 15 -24.68 16.17 -38.41
N TYR A 16 -24.75 17.50 -38.46
CA TYR A 16 -24.94 18.35 -37.27
C TYR A 16 -26.40 18.69 -36.97
N PHE A 17 -27.31 18.46 -37.91
CA PHE A 17 -28.74 18.77 -37.75
C PHE A 17 -29.63 17.53 -37.70
N VAL A 18 -29.15 16.41 -38.26
CA VAL A 18 -29.85 15.13 -38.16
C VAL A 18 -29.36 14.43 -36.90
N ASP A 19 -30.21 14.37 -35.88
CA ASP A 19 -30.06 13.43 -34.77
C ASP A 19 -30.15 12.02 -35.34
N THR A 20 -29.02 11.46 -35.77
CA THR A 20 -28.92 10.15 -36.44
C THR A 20 -29.27 8.95 -35.53
N GLY A 21 -29.99 9.14 -34.42
CA GLY A 21 -30.33 8.11 -33.42
C GLY A 21 -29.13 7.46 -32.73
N LYS A 22 -27.93 7.65 -33.28
CA LYS A 22 -26.64 7.30 -32.71
C LYS A 22 -26.30 8.41 -31.75
N VAL A 23 -26.89 8.35 -30.55
CA VAL A 23 -26.33 9.00 -29.37
C VAL A 23 -24.92 8.43 -29.25
N GLN A 24 -23.95 9.15 -29.82
CA GLN A 24 -22.56 8.97 -29.44
C GLN A 24 -22.57 9.24 -27.94
N ASP A 25 -22.26 8.23 -27.12
CA ASP A 25 -22.04 8.36 -25.66
C ASP A 25 -20.74 9.14 -25.40
N THR A 26 -20.54 10.22 -26.17
CA THR A 26 -19.56 11.29 -26.01
C THR A 26 -20.08 12.34 -25.03
N GLY A 27 -21.27 12.14 -24.46
CA GLY A 27 -21.69 12.82 -23.24
C GLY A 27 -20.73 12.41 -22.13
N SER A 28 -20.12 13.40 -21.44
CA SER A 28 -19.10 13.11 -20.45
C SER A 28 -19.59 12.03 -19.47
N GLN A 29 -18.72 11.07 -19.14
CA GLN A 29 -18.98 10.02 -18.13
C GLN A 29 -19.47 10.59 -16.78
N PHE A 30 -19.33 11.90 -16.59
CA PHE A 30 -19.72 12.65 -15.42
C PHE A 30 -21.22 13.00 -15.37
N TRP A 31 -21.93 13.08 -16.51
CA TRP A 31 -23.32 13.56 -16.58
C TRP A 31 -24.39 12.46 -16.54
N HIS A 32 -24.05 11.23 -16.15
CA HIS A 32 -25.08 10.21 -15.90
C HIS A 32 -25.99 10.61 -14.73
N SER A 33 -27.29 10.39 -14.88
CA SER A 33 -28.26 10.58 -13.80
C SER A 33 -27.94 9.69 -12.59
N LYS A 34 -28.46 10.04 -11.40
CA LYS A 34 -28.20 9.27 -10.17
C LYS A 34 -28.59 7.79 -10.33
N SER A 35 -29.67 7.49 -11.06
CA SER A 35 -30.13 6.13 -11.34
C SER A 35 -29.18 5.36 -12.26
N VAL A 36 -28.71 5.98 -13.35
CA VAL A 36 -27.77 5.36 -14.30
C VAL A 36 -26.43 5.08 -13.61
N LYS A 37 -25.94 5.99 -12.76
CA LYS A 37 -24.73 5.77 -11.95
C LYS A 37 -24.89 4.59 -10.99
N ALA A 38 -26.06 4.46 -10.36
CA ALA A 38 -26.35 3.34 -9.48
C ALA A 38 -26.39 2.00 -10.23
N GLN A 39 -27.01 1.95 -11.41
CA GLN A 39 -27.06 0.75 -12.26
C GLN A 39 -25.66 0.32 -12.71
N LYS A 40 -24.87 1.22 -13.29
CA LYS A 40 -23.47 0.93 -13.69
C LYS A 40 -22.61 0.44 -12.52
N LYS A 41 -22.81 1.00 -11.33
CA LYS A 41 -22.10 0.55 -10.12
C LYS A 41 -22.55 -0.85 -9.67
N GLN A 42 -23.83 -1.18 -9.79
CA GLN A 42 -24.34 -2.51 -9.50
C GLN A 42 -23.83 -3.55 -10.50
N GLU A 43 -23.79 -3.20 -11.80
CA GLU A 43 -23.22 -4.03 -12.86
C GLU A 43 -21.74 -4.30 -12.62
N ALA A 44 -20.93 -3.26 -12.41
CA ALA A 44 -19.51 -3.40 -12.09
C ALA A 44 -19.26 -4.23 -10.82
N ALA A 45 -20.14 -4.11 -9.81
CA ALA A 45 -20.05 -4.94 -8.60
C ALA A 45 -20.43 -6.41 -8.87
N ARG A 46 -21.40 -6.69 -9.76
CA ARG A 46 -21.79 -8.04 -10.18
C ARG A 46 -20.68 -8.69 -11.02
N GLU A 47 -20.13 -7.97 -11.99
CA GLU A 47 -18.98 -8.40 -12.80
C GLU A 47 -17.75 -8.65 -11.92
N GLY A 48 -17.48 -7.77 -10.96
CA GLY A 48 -16.38 -7.94 -10.02
C GLY A 48 -16.54 -9.19 -9.13
N LYS A 49 -17.78 -9.62 -8.84
CA LYS A 49 -18.06 -10.88 -8.14
C LYS A 49 -17.93 -12.08 -9.07
N LEU A 50 -18.43 -11.99 -10.30
CA LEU A 50 -18.32 -13.03 -11.30
C LEU A 50 -16.84 -13.32 -11.61
N ARG A 51 -16.05 -12.29 -11.91
CA ARG A 51 -14.61 -12.41 -12.16
C ARG A 51 -13.81 -13.02 -11.00
N LYS A 52 -14.27 -12.79 -9.76
CA LYS A 52 -13.68 -13.44 -8.59
C LYS A 52 -14.07 -14.91 -8.52
N ARG A 53 -15.33 -15.24 -8.84
CA ARG A 53 -15.82 -16.63 -8.88
C ARG A 53 -15.11 -17.42 -9.97
N ASP A 54 -15.06 -16.90 -11.19
CA ASP A 54 -14.39 -17.55 -12.33
C ASP A 54 -12.90 -17.81 -12.08
N LYS A 55 -12.26 -16.98 -11.23
CA LYS A 55 -10.86 -17.14 -10.81
C LYS A 55 -10.66 -18.29 -9.80
N PHE A 56 -11.70 -18.66 -9.05
CA PHE A 56 -11.67 -19.68 -8.01
C PHE A 56 -12.52 -20.92 -8.35
N ASP A 57 -13.16 -20.97 -9.52
CA ASP A 57 -13.90 -22.14 -9.97
C ASP A 57 -12.94 -23.26 -10.39
N PRO A 58 -13.11 -24.49 -9.83
CA PRO A 58 -12.21 -25.61 -10.09
C PRO A 58 -12.25 -26.10 -11.55
N GLU A 59 -13.39 -25.90 -12.24
CA GLU A 59 -13.56 -26.26 -13.66
C GLU A 59 -12.81 -25.32 -14.63
N ASN A 60 -12.52 -24.09 -14.21
CA ASN A 60 -11.75 -23.10 -14.98
C ASN A 60 -10.30 -22.96 -14.47
N ALA A 61 -9.88 -23.84 -13.55
CA ALA A 61 -8.55 -23.83 -12.97
C ALA A 61 -7.52 -24.39 -13.96
N LYS A 62 -7.04 -23.54 -14.88
CA LYS A 62 -5.95 -23.90 -15.80
C LYS A 62 -4.68 -24.26 -15.03
N SER A 63 -3.97 -25.29 -15.50
CA SER A 63 -2.67 -25.70 -14.96
C SER A 63 -1.64 -24.57 -15.09
N THR A 64 -0.60 -24.56 -14.24
CA THR A 64 0.47 -23.55 -14.29
C THR A 64 1.18 -23.53 -15.65
N THR A 65 1.32 -24.69 -16.28
CA THR A 65 1.91 -24.85 -17.63
C THR A 65 1.01 -24.24 -18.71
N GLU A 66 -0.31 -24.42 -18.60
CA GLU A 66 -1.29 -23.86 -19.53
C GLU A 66 -1.35 -22.33 -19.42
N LYS A 67 -1.30 -21.79 -18.19
CA LYS A 67 -1.24 -20.35 -17.94
C LYS A 67 0.02 -19.71 -18.55
N GLN A 68 1.17 -20.39 -18.45
CA GLN A 68 2.42 -19.93 -19.07
C GLN A 68 2.33 -19.99 -20.60
N ALA A 69 1.77 -21.08 -21.16
CA ALA A 69 1.58 -21.23 -22.60
C ALA A 69 0.59 -20.19 -23.17
N GLU A 70 -0.48 -19.86 -22.46
CA GLU A 70 -1.43 -18.81 -22.86
C GLU A 70 -0.80 -17.41 -22.80
N ALA A 71 -0.06 -17.10 -21.74
CA ALA A 71 0.66 -15.84 -21.62
C ALA A 71 1.72 -15.66 -22.73
N PHE A 72 2.41 -16.74 -23.10
CA PHE A 72 3.36 -16.75 -24.21
C PHE A 72 2.68 -16.58 -25.58
N LYS A 73 1.51 -17.22 -25.79
CA LYS A 73 0.73 -17.04 -27.01
C LYS A 73 0.18 -15.61 -27.12
N GLU A 74 -0.26 -15.03 -26.01
CA GLU A 74 -0.76 -13.66 -25.96
C GLU A 74 0.37 -12.64 -26.18
N SER A 75 1.55 -12.85 -25.59
CA SER A 75 2.73 -12.00 -25.82
C SER A 75 3.24 -12.11 -27.26
N LYS A 76 3.24 -13.30 -27.86
CA LYS A 76 3.58 -13.51 -29.28
C LYS A 76 2.58 -12.84 -30.20
N ARG A 77 1.27 -12.93 -29.92
CA ARG A 77 0.21 -12.26 -30.69
C ARG A 77 0.28 -10.73 -30.54
N ALA A 78 0.66 -10.24 -29.37
CA ALA A 78 0.87 -8.81 -29.12
C ALA A 78 2.13 -8.28 -29.84
N LYS A 79 3.23 -9.03 -29.84
CA LYS A 79 4.45 -8.71 -30.63
C LYS A 79 4.18 -8.75 -32.14
N ALA A 80 3.43 -9.74 -32.63
CA ALA A 80 3.06 -9.85 -34.05
C ALA A 80 2.21 -8.66 -34.55
N ARG A 81 1.39 -8.06 -33.67
CA ARG A 81 0.59 -6.87 -33.98
C ARG A 81 1.38 -5.56 -33.98
N LYS A 82 2.63 -5.57 -33.52
CA LYS A 82 3.46 -4.36 -33.35
C LYS A 82 4.70 -4.27 -34.24
N GLY A 83 4.83 -5.14 -35.25
CA GLY A 83 6.01 -5.15 -36.14
C GLY A 83 7.23 -5.69 -35.40
N GLY A 84 7.53 -6.97 -35.61
CA GLY A 84 8.55 -7.69 -34.84
C GLY A 84 9.98 -7.26 -35.18
N ALA A 85 10.80 -7.12 -34.12
CA ALA A 85 12.19 -7.52 -34.18
C ALA A 85 12.29 -8.86 -33.44
N ASP A 86 12.75 -9.86 -34.18
CA ASP A 86 13.17 -11.17 -33.70
C ASP A 86 14.34 -10.96 -32.74
N VAL A 87 14.24 -11.49 -31.53
CA VAL A 87 15.36 -11.53 -30.58
C VAL A 87 15.36 -12.96 -30.05
N ASP A 88 16.37 -13.70 -30.47
CA ASP A 88 16.62 -15.09 -30.14
C ASP A 88 16.59 -15.34 -28.63
N GLU A 89 16.11 -16.54 -28.31
CA GLU A 89 15.88 -17.09 -26.97
C GLU A 89 17.17 -17.65 -26.36
N GLU A 90 18.22 -16.86 -26.12
CA GLU A 90 19.29 -17.23 -25.17
C GLU A 90 19.80 -15.98 -24.42
N ASP A 91 20.07 -16.13 -23.12
CA ASP A 91 20.50 -15.12 -22.14
C ASP A 91 19.45 -14.20 -21.49
N VAL A 92 18.58 -14.76 -20.64
CA VAL A 92 18.05 -14.01 -19.49
C VAL A 92 19.12 -13.95 -18.40
N GLN A 93 20.16 -13.17 -18.66
CA GLN A 93 21.16 -12.82 -17.65
C GLN A 93 20.51 -11.78 -16.72
N PHE A 94 20.15 -12.20 -15.49
CA PHE A 94 19.66 -11.29 -14.47
C PHE A 94 20.74 -10.25 -14.17
N GLN A 95 20.60 -9.08 -14.78
CA GLN A 95 21.48 -7.95 -14.57
C GLN A 95 21.45 -7.61 -13.08
N LYS A 96 22.55 -7.90 -12.37
CA LYS A 96 22.74 -7.46 -10.99
C LYS A 96 22.79 -5.94 -11.01
N VAL A 97 21.66 -5.31 -10.73
CA VAL A 97 21.56 -3.85 -10.60
C VAL A 97 22.27 -3.48 -9.31
N GLU A 98 23.58 -3.27 -9.40
CA GLU A 98 24.34 -2.65 -8.33
C GLU A 98 23.93 -1.18 -8.29
N PHE A 99 23.08 -0.84 -7.30
CA PHE A 99 22.69 0.52 -7.00
C PHE A 99 23.95 1.27 -6.51
N ASN A 100 24.73 1.78 -7.45
CA ASN A 100 25.92 2.57 -7.18
C ASN A 100 25.45 3.95 -6.70
N VAL A 101 24.99 4.04 -5.45
CA VAL A 101 24.77 5.31 -4.73
C VAL A 101 26.15 5.86 -4.40
N LYS A 102 26.85 6.35 -5.42
CA LYS A 102 27.96 7.28 -5.23
C LYS A 102 27.32 8.61 -4.79
N TYR A 103 27.34 8.87 -3.49
CA TYR A 103 27.27 10.23 -2.98
C TYR A 103 28.48 10.99 -3.52
N GLN A 104 28.32 11.65 -4.66
CA GLN A 104 29.22 12.70 -5.10
C GLN A 104 28.44 14.01 -5.03
N GLY A 105 28.79 14.80 -4.02
CA GLY A 105 28.39 16.19 -3.90
C GLY A 105 29.03 16.99 -5.03
N GLY A 106 28.40 16.95 -6.21
CA GLY A 106 28.69 17.81 -7.34
C GLY A 106 27.63 18.89 -7.44
N LYS A 107 28.06 20.14 -7.30
CA LYS A 107 27.27 21.35 -7.55
C LYS A 107 27.16 21.50 -9.07
N GLU A 108 26.00 21.19 -9.63
CA GLU A 108 25.64 21.47 -11.04
C GLU A 108 24.28 22.19 -11.10
N PRO A 109 24.04 23.02 -12.13
CA PRO A 109 23.22 24.22 -12.04
C PRO A 109 21.72 23.99 -12.36
N SER A 110 20.94 24.95 -11.86
CA SER A 110 19.53 25.28 -12.14
C SER A 110 18.74 24.39 -13.10
N GLY A 111 17.72 23.71 -12.57
CA GLY A 111 16.65 23.11 -13.38
C GLY A 111 15.64 22.31 -12.58
N ALA A 112 16.01 21.82 -11.40
CA ALA A 112 15.07 21.22 -10.46
C ALA A 112 14.84 22.19 -9.30
N GLU A 113 13.66 22.80 -9.27
CA GLU A 113 13.09 23.35 -8.04
C GLU A 113 13.04 22.19 -7.04
N ARG A 114 14.13 22.02 -6.26
CA ARG A 114 14.16 21.12 -5.09
C ARG A 114 12.98 21.56 -4.26
N SER A 115 11.88 20.80 -4.31
CA SER A 115 10.66 21.00 -3.53
C SER A 115 11.07 21.47 -2.15
N GLN A 116 10.99 22.78 -1.91
CA GLN A 116 11.49 23.35 -0.67
C GLN A 116 10.70 22.65 0.44
N ARG A 117 11.39 21.93 1.32
CA ARG A 117 10.73 21.19 2.41
C ARG A 117 9.80 22.18 3.12
N LYS A 118 8.50 21.90 3.05
CA LYS A 118 7.48 22.77 3.63
C LYS A 118 7.84 23.00 5.09
N LYS A 119 7.99 24.28 5.49
CA LYS A 119 8.34 24.67 6.86
C LYS A 119 7.38 23.98 7.84
N THR A 120 7.89 23.51 8.97
CA THR A 120 7.06 22.84 9.98
C THR A 120 5.98 23.82 10.49
N LYS A 121 4.82 23.29 10.89
CA LYS A 121 3.72 24.14 11.40
C LYS A 121 4.13 24.98 12.62
N GLN A 122 5.10 24.51 13.41
CA GLN A 122 5.67 25.28 14.52
C GLN A 122 6.51 26.47 14.03
N ALA A 123 7.33 26.27 12.99
CA ALA A 123 8.09 27.35 12.37
C ALA A 123 7.16 28.38 11.73
N LEU A 124 6.07 27.95 11.09
CA LEU A 124 5.04 28.83 10.55
C LEU A 124 4.33 29.62 11.65
N LEU A 125 4.07 29.02 12.82
CA LEU A 125 3.51 29.71 13.98
C LEU A 125 4.44 30.81 14.48
N LYS A 126 5.73 30.51 14.62
CA LYS A 126 6.73 31.51 15.04
C LYS A 126 6.83 32.66 14.02
N ALA A 127 6.85 32.34 12.72
CA ALA A 127 6.86 33.34 11.66
C ALA A 127 5.58 34.20 11.65
N ALA A 128 4.41 33.59 11.86
CA ALA A 128 3.13 34.28 11.96
C ALA A 128 3.08 35.24 13.15
N LEU A 129 3.57 34.84 14.32
CA LEU A 129 3.64 35.73 15.49
C LEU A 129 4.58 36.91 15.24
N LYS A 130 5.78 36.65 14.69
CA LYS A 130 6.71 37.72 14.32
C LYS A 130 6.13 38.67 13.26
N LYS A 131 5.41 38.16 12.26
CA LYS A 131 4.70 38.99 11.28
C LYS A 131 3.62 39.85 11.94
N LYS A 132 2.89 39.32 12.93
CA LYS A 132 1.87 40.08 13.66
C LYS A 132 2.44 41.17 14.55
N GLU A 133 3.57 40.89 15.19
CA GLU A 133 4.31 41.86 15.99
C GLU A 133 4.79 43.03 15.13
N LYS A 134 5.41 42.72 13.99
CA LYS A 134 5.82 43.73 12.99
C LYS A 134 4.65 44.53 12.44
N ALA A 135 3.56 43.85 12.06
CA ALA A 135 2.35 44.53 11.59
C ALA A 135 1.68 45.41 12.65
N ALA A 136 1.97 45.22 13.95
CA ALA A 136 1.49 46.11 15.01
C ALA A 136 2.37 47.36 15.16
N GLU A 137 3.65 47.28 14.77
CA GLU A 137 4.60 48.39 14.73
C GLU A 137 4.48 49.20 13.42
N ASP A 138 4.10 48.54 12.33
CA ASP A 138 3.95 49.13 11.00
C ASP A 138 2.69 50.00 10.90
N LYS A 139 2.84 51.33 11.02
CA LYS A 139 1.74 52.31 10.85
C LYS A 139 1.11 52.31 9.44
N GLY A 140 1.79 51.76 8.45
CA GLY A 140 1.44 51.85 7.03
C GLY A 140 0.72 50.65 6.42
N ASN A 141 0.35 49.62 7.20
CA ASN A 141 -0.25 48.37 6.69
C ASN A 141 0.58 47.64 5.61
N GLU A 142 1.87 47.94 5.46
CA GLU A 142 2.72 47.41 4.38
C GLU A 142 2.72 45.87 4.34
N ALA A 143 2.80 45.23 5.52
CA ALA A 143 2.68 43.78 5.65
C ALA A 143 1.33 43.22 5.16
N ALA A 144 0.24 43.97 5.30
CA ALA A 144 -1.08 43.58 4.83
C ALA A 144 -1.22 43.69 3.30
N TRP A 145 -0.63 44.74 2.71
CA TRP A 145 -0.58 44.93 1.25
C TRP A 145 0.33 43.88 0.58
N GLY A 146 1.49 43.57 1.17
CA GLY A 146 2.35 42.49 0.70
C GLY A 146 1.66 41.12 0.72
N ASP A 147 0.99 40.78 1.83
CA ASP A 147 0.19 39.55 1.92
C ASP A 147 -1.01 39.56 0.94
N ALA A 148 -1.55 40.73 0.54
CA ALA A 148 -2.60 40.83 -0.49
C ALA A 148 -2.03 40.59 -1.89
N PHE A 149 -0.85 41.13 -2.20
CA PHE A 149 -0.16 40.88 -3.46
C PHE A 149 0.23 39.41 -3.61
N ASP A 150 0.79 38.78 -2.57
CA ASP A 150 1.10 37.35 -2.55
C ASP A 150 -0.15 36.49 -2.85
N ARG A 151 -1.32 36.89 -2.31
CA ARG A 151 -2.59 36.20 -2.61
C ARG A 151 -3.06 36.42 -4.05
N ALA A 152 -2.92 37.63 -4.58
CA ALA A 152 -3.26 37.95 -5.96
C ALA A 152 -2.38 37.18 -6.97
N GLU A 153 -1.10 36.99 -6.63
CA GLU A 153 -0.17 36.13 -7.38
C GLU A 153 -0.53 34.63 -7.27
N GLY A 154 -1.47 34.25 -6.40
CA GLY A 154 -1.91 32.88 -6.18
C GLY A 154 -1.08 32.10 -5.15
N LYS A 155 -0.17 32.75 -4.41
CA LYS A 155 0.59 32.11 -3.32
C LYS A 155 -0.34 31.83 -2.13
N LYS A 156 -0.26 30.60 -1.60
CA LYS A 156 -1.07 30.17 -0.45
C LYS A 156 -0.50 30.73 0.87
N VAL A 157 -0.99 31.90 1.28
CA VAL A 157 -0.59 32.58 2.51
C VAL A 157 -1.21 31.92 3.76
N PHE A 158 -0.40 31.26 4.59
CA PHE A 158 -0.84 30.57 5.83
C PHE A 158 -0.23 31.20 7.09
N ASN A 159 -0.66 32.43 7.43
CA ASN A 159 -0.07 33.25 8.51
C ASN A 159 -0.97 33.41 9.75
N ASP A 160 -2.08 32.69 9.87
CA ASP A 160 -3.01 32.84 11.01
C ASP A 160 -2.57 32.04 12.25
N PRO A 161 -2.15 32.67 13.37
CA PRO A 161 -1.59 31.95 14.53
C PRO A 161 -2.61 31.02 15.18
N LYS A 162 -3.89 31.46 15.30
CA LYS A 162 -4.97 30.63 15.87
C LYS A 162 -5.24 29.38 15.01
N LYS A 163 -5.18 29.49 13.67
CA LYS A 163 -5.37 28.34 12.77
C LYS A 163 -4.18 27.38 12.83
N LEU A 164 -2.96 27.91 12.91
CA LEU A 164 -1.73 27.14 13.09
C LEU A 164 -1.73 26.35 14.40
N GLN A 165 -2.11 26.97 15.51
CA GLN A 165 -2.28 26.29 16.81
C GLN A 165 -3.30 25.15 16.73
N LYS A 166 -4.47 25.39 16.13
CA LYS A 166 -5.50 24.35 15.93
C LYS A 166 -4.98 23.19 15.06
N ALA A 167 -4.22 23.50 14.01
CA ALA A 167 -3.63 22.49 13.14
C ALA A 167 -2.60 21.61 13.88
N ILE A 168 -1.75 22.21 14.73
CA ILE A 168 -0.81 21.49 15.59
C ILE A 168 -1.55 20.58 16.57
N LYS A 169 -2.60 21.08 17.24
CA LYS A 169 -3.41 20.27 18.16
C LYS A 169 -4.07 19.07 17.47
N ARG A 170 -4.64 19.27 16.28
CA ARG A 170 -5.23 18.18 15.48
C ARG A 170 -4.19 17.14 15.07
N GLU A 171 -3.00 17.58 14.69
CA GLU A 171 -1.92 16.67 14.30
C GLU A 171 -1.42 15.84 15.49
N LYS A 172 -1.27 16.45 16.68
CA LYS A 172 -0.94 15.72 17.92
C LYS A 172 -1.97 14.64 18.22
N LYS A 173 -3.27 14.99 18.23
CA LYS A 173 -4.37 14.04 18.42
C LYS A 173 -4.38 12.91 17.39
N GLN A 174 -4.05 13.21 16.13
CA GLN A 174 -3.96 12.19 15.09
C GLN A 174 -2.76 11.26 15.30
N LYS A 175 -1.62 11.79 15.77
CA LYS A 175 -0.44 10.99 16.10
C LYS A 175 -0.72 10.08 17.29
N GLU A 176 -1.34 10.58 18.35
CA GLU A 176 -1.79 9.80 19.52
C GLU A 176 -2.71 8.64 19.11
N LYS A 177 -3.80 8.94 18.37
CA LYS A 177 -4.72 7.92 17.85
C LYS A 177 -4.06 6.90 16.95
N LYS A 178 -3.06 7.33 16.16
CA LYS A 178 -2.28 6.40 15.33
C LYS A 178 -1.42 5.51 16.23
N SER A 179 -0.66 6.07 17.17
CA SER A 179 0.19 5.28 18.06
C SER A 179 -0.60 4.29 18.92
N GLU A 180 -1.78 4.68 19.40
CA GLU A 180 -2.69 3.78 20.12
C GLU A 180 -3.12 2.60 19.22
N LYS A 181 -3.58 2.89 18.00
CA LYS A 181 -3.96 1.84 17.04
C LYS A 181 -2.81 0.91 16.67
N TRP A 182 -1.59 1.44 16.55
CA TRP A 182 -0.41 0.62 16.28
C TRP A 182 -0.08 -0.29 17.46
N LYS A 183 -0.18 0.21 18.70
CA LYS A 183 -0.03 -0.59 19.92
C LYS A 183 -1.07 -1.71 20.00
N THR A 184 -2.35 -1.41 19.73
CA THR A 184 -3.39 -2.46 19.74
C THR A 184 -3.14 -3.53 18.68
N ILE A 185 -2.66 -3.14 17.49
CA ILE A 185 -2.31 -4.11 16.43
C ILE A 185 -1.12 -4.98 16.85
N GLU A 186 -0.12 -4.40 17.50
CA GLU A 186 1.06 -5.11 17.99
C GLU A 186 0.68 -6.11 19.10
N GLU A 187 -0.17 -5.70 20.04
CA GLU A 187 -0.71 -6.55 21.10
C GLU A 187 -1.55 -7.70 20.53
N ASP A 188 -2.44 -7.44 19.57
CA ASP A 188 -3.24 -8.46 18.90
C ASP A 188 -2.36 -9.49 18.17
N GLN A 189 -1.30 -9.03 17.51
CA GLN A 189 -0.34 -9.92 16.84
C GLN A 189 0.45 -10.75 17.85
N LYS A 190 0.86 -10.16 18.98
CA LYS A 190 1.54 -10.86 20.06
C LYS A 190 0.63 -11.93 20.68
N ALA A 191 -0.61 -11.58 21.04
CA ALA A 191 -1.60 -12.50 21.57
C ALA A 191 -1.84 -13.69 20.62
N LYS A 192 -2.02 -13.43 19.32
CA LYS A 192 -2.15 -14.50 18.30
C LYS A 192 -0.91 -15.39 18.19
N ARG A 193 0.30 -14.82 18.34
CA ARG A 193 1.54 -15.62 18.37
C ARG A 193 1.61 -16.48 19.62
N ASP A 194 1.29 -15.91 20.78
CA ASP A 194 1.33 -16.59 22.08
C ASP A 194 0.28 -17.72 22.15
N GLU A 195 -0.93 -17.51 21.62
CA GLU A 195 -1.95 -18.54 21.50
C GLU A 195 -1.50 -19.71 20.62
N LYS A 196 -0.90 -19.42 19.46
CA LYS A 196 -0.34 -20.45 18.58
C LYS A 196 0.79 -21.21 19.26
N GLN A 197 1.65 -20.51 20.00
CA GLN A 197 2.72 -21.14 20.78
C GLN A 197 2.15 -22.02 21.90
N LYS A 198 1.16 -21.55 22.67
CA LYS A 198 0.46 -22.34 23.70
C LYS A 198 -0.20 -23.60 23.11
N LYS A 199 -0.83 -23.51 21.94
CA LYS A 199 -1.38 -24.68 21.22
C LYS A 199 -0.29 -25.65 20.79
N ARG A 200 0.87 -25.14 20.33
CA ARG A 200 2.02 -26.00 20.00
C ARG A 200 2.59 -26.69 21.23
N THR A 201 2.76 -25.98 22.35
CA THR A 201 3.32 -26.56 23.58
C THR A 201 2.39 -27.61 24.18
N THR A 202 1.07 -27.39 24.16
CA THR A 202 0.07 -28.40 24.57
C THR A 202 0.10 -29.63 23.66
N ASN A 203 0.05 -29.46 22.33
CA ASN A 203 0.15 -30.57 21.37
C ASN A 203 1.46 -31.36 21.50
N LEU A 204 2.60 -30.68 21.78
CA LEU A 204 3.88 -31.33 22.01
C LEU A 204 3.89 -32.12 23.32
N LYS A 205 3.37 -31.55 24.42
CA LYS A 205 3.22 -32.24 25.71
C LYS A 205 2.35 -33.49 25.60
N GLU A 206 1.25 -33.41 24.86
CA GLU A 206 0.39 -34.56 24.59
C GLU A 206 1.11 -35.63 23.76
N ARG A 207 1.94 -35.23 22.79
CA ARG A 207 2.77 -36.17 22.00
C ARG A 207 3.85 -36.83 22.85
N THR A 208 4.57 -36.08 23.68
CA THR A 208 5.61 -36.64 24.57
C THR A 208 5.02 -37.59 25.61
N GLY A 209 3.84 -37.27 26.17
CA GLY A 209 3.14 -38.16 27.10
C GLY A 209 2.72 -39.47 26.44
N LYS A 210 2.21 -39.41 25.20
CA LYS A 210 1.85 -40.61 24.41
C LYS A 210 3.07 -41.43 23.99
N SER A 211 4.19 -40.79 23.62
CA SER A 211 5.42 -41.51 23.26
C SER A 211 6.05 -42.23 24.45
N GLN A 212 5.99 -41.66 25.65
CA GLN A 212 6.44 -42.33 26.88
C GLN A 212 5.56 -43.53 27.27
N GLY A 213 4.28 -43.55 26.87
CA GLY A 213 3.41 -44.72 27.02
C GLY A 213 3.57 -45.79 25.93
N CYS A 214 4.10 -45.42 24.75
CA CYS A 214 4.23 -46.32 23.60
C CYS A 214 5.61 -46.98 23.47
N SER A 215 6.63 -46.53 24.22
CA SER A 215 7.97 -47.15 24.24
C SER A 215 8.09 -48.38 25.15
N LEU A 216 6.98 -48.86 25.71
CA LEU A 216 6.96 -50.04 26.58
C LEU A 216 6.29 -51.25 25.92
N GLN A 217 6.44 -51.42 24.60
CA GLN A 217 5.95 -52.61 23.87
C GLN A 217 6.63 -52.75 22.50
N SER A 218 7.96 -52.66 22.45
CA SER A 218 8.76 -53.12 21.31
C SER A 218 9.87 -53.99 21.84
N SER A 219 9.62 -55.29 21.73
CA SER A 219 10.50 -56.43 21.98
C SER A 219 11.98 -56.19 21.70
N ASN A 220 12.79 -56.67 22.65
CA ASN A 220 14.15 -57.19 22.48
C ASN A 220 14.48 -57.61 21.04
N VAL A 221 15.34 -56.84 20.37
CA VAL A 221 16.18 -57.32 19.27
C VAL A 221 17.61 -56.83 19.55
N PRO A 222 18.57 -57.71 19.89
CA PRO A 222 19.95 -57.30 20.07
C PRO A 222 20.59 -57.00 18.71
N GLY A 223 20.78 -55.72 18.42
CA GLY A 223 21.54 -55.23 17.27
C GLY A 223 23.02 -54.97 17.65
N PRO A 224 23.97 -55.17 16.71
CA PRO A 224 25.40 -55.08 16.98
C PRO A 224 25.86 -53.65 17.28
N LEU A 225 26.74 -53.55 18.26
CA LEU A 225 27.38 -52.35 18.77
C LEU A 225 28.18 -51.64 17.68
N TYR A 226 27.63 -50.57 17.11
CA TYR A 226 28.43 -49.56 16.43
C TYR A 226 28.75 -48.43 17.41
N SER A 227 30.01 -48.44 17.85
CA SER A 227 30.64 -47.35 18.58
C SER A 227 30.66 -46.09 17.72
N LEU A 228 29.70 -45.18 17.91
CA LEU A 228 29.91 -43.78 17.56
C LEU A 228 30.70 -43.12 18.68
N SER A 229 31.96 -42.83 18.36
CA SER A 229 32.85 -41.96 19.13
C SER A 229 32.18 -40.61 19.38
N PHE A 230 31.64 -40.47 20.59
CA PHE A 230 31.18 -39.22 21.17
C PHE A 230 32.43 -38.37 21.47
N PHE A 231 32.71 -37.39 20.62
CA PHE A 231 33.70 -36.35 20.90
C PHE A 231 33.20 -35.50 22.08
N PRO A 232 33.91 -35.44 23.23
CA PRO A 232 33.54 -34.52 24.29
C PRO A 232 34.03 -33.12 23.92
N PHE A 233 33.11 -32.24 23.52
CA PHE A 233 33.39 -30.80 23.46
C PHE A 233 33.39 -30.27 24.89
N LEU A 234 34.60 -30.11 25.41
CA LEU A 234 34.94 -29.53 26.70
C LEU A 234 34.52 -28.05 26.73
N ALA A 235 33.37 -27.74 27.36
CA ALA A 235 33.00 -26.37 27.69
C ALA A 235 33.07 -26.18 29.21
N SER A 236 34.28 -25.89 29.68
CA SER A 236 34.54 -25.25 30.96
C SER A 236 34.49 -23.74 30.74
N SER A 237 33.51 -23.05 31.30
CA SER A 237 33.68 -21.68 31.81
C SER A 237 32.41 -21.25 32.55
N GLN A 238 32.59 -21.22 33.85
CA GLN A 238 31.82 -20.54 34.85
C GLN A 238 32.19 -19.05 34.76
N GLU A 239 31.22 -18.18 34.48
CA GLU A 239 31.39 -16.74 34.65
C GLU A 239 30.21 -16.18 35.44
N ASP A 240 30.56 -15.46 36.50
CA ASP A 240 29.71 -14.80 37.47
C ASP A 240 28.91 -13.61 36.89
N PRO A 241 27.71 -13.29 37.42
CA PRO A 241 27.01 -12.06 37.09
C PRO A 241 27.28 -10.96 38.14
N GLU A 242 28.22 -10.05 37.88
CA GLU A 242 28.20 -8.73 38.52
C GLU A 242 28.82 -7.62 37.65
N LYS A 243 28.07 -6.52 37.50
CA LYS A 243 28.46 -5.17 37.04
C LYS A 243 28.73 -4.98 35.54
N ASN A 244 27.80 -4.32 34.83
CA ASN A 244 28.03 -2.95 34.35
C ASN A 244 26.72 -2.30 33.86
N GLN A 245 26.30 -1.23 34.53
CA GLN A 245 25.32 -0.27 34.03
C GLN A 245 26.12 0.89 33.42
N GLN A 246 25.98 1.15 32.11
CA GLN A 246 25.98 2.48 31.49
C GLN A 246 25.94 2.36 29.96
N GLU A 247 25.00 3.10 29.34
CA GLU A 247 25.11 3.87 28.08
C GLU A 247 25.55 3.09 26.80
N GLU A 248 24.86 3.09 25.65
CA GLU A 248 24.16 4.15 24.92
C GLU A 248 23.10 3.61 23.94
N VAL A 249 22.22 4.53 23.57
CA VAL A 249 21.19 4.49 22.53
C VAL A 249 21.75 4.40 21.10
N GLY A 250 21.27 3.45 20.28
CA GLY A 250 21.56 3.50 18.83
C GLY A 250 21.21 2.28 17.98
N GLY A 251 20.10 1.58 18.22
CA GLY A 251 19.71 0.39 17.46
C GLY A 251 18.84 0.67 16.23
N GLY A 252 19.46 0.84 15.05
CA GLY A 252 18.79 0.85 13.75
C GLY A 252 18.37 -0.56 13.32
N GLY A 253 17.13 -0.96 13.63
CA GLY A 253 16.55 -2.24 13.24
C GLY A 253 15.98 -2.24 11.83
N SER A 254 16.60 -3.04 10.95
CA SER A 254 16.14 -3.40 9.61
C SER A 254 14.97 -4.39 9.70
N TRP A 255 13.81 -4.03 9.14
CA TRP A 255 12.63 -4.89 9.09
C TRP A 255 12.44 -5.45 7.68
N TYR A 256 12.79 -6.72 7.48
CA TYR A 256 12.33 -7.49 6.33
C TYR A 256 10.94 -8.07 6.64
N ILE A 257 9.94 -7.59 5.90
CA ILE A 257 8.55 -8.06 5.93
C ILE A 257 8.34 -8.94 4.69
N THR A 258 8.11 -10.23 4.88
CA THR A 258 7.54 -11.11 3.84
C THR A 258 6.01 -11.19 4.04
N PRO A 259 5.19 -10.96 3.01
CA PRO A 259 3.74 -11.07 3.15
C PRO A 259 3.26 -12.50 2.86
N PHE A 260 2.73 -13.17 3.87
CA PHE A 260 1.90 -14.37 3.70
C PHE A 260 0.40 -13.98 3.73
N PRO A 261 -0.43 -14.41 2.76
CA PRO A 261 -1.84 -14.02 2.68
C PRO A 261 -2.70 -14.77 3.71
N LEU A 262 -3.43 -14.01 4.53
CA LEU A 262 -4.46 -14.50 5.44
C LEU A 262 -5.77 -14.76 4.71
N PHE A 263 -6.17 -16.03 4.66
CA PHE A 263 -7.55 -16.48 4.44
C PHE A 263 -8.42 -16.02 5.62
N VAL A 264 -9.52 -15.33 5.34
CA VAL A 264 -10.57 -15.02 6.33
C VAL A 264 -11.81 -15.80 5.95
N LEU A 265 -12.13 -16.82 6.76
CA LEU A 265 -13.45 -17.46 6.82
C LEU A 265 -14.39 -16.50 7.54
N TYR A 266 -15.46 -16.07 6.89
CA TYR A 266 -16.55 -15.34 7.54
C TYR A 266 -17.76 -16.27 7.67
N SER A 267 -18.14 -16.46 8.93
CA SER A 267 -19.26 -17.26 9.41
C SER A 267 -20.60 -16.64 9.00
N SER A 268 -21.49 -17.47 8.46
CA SER A 268 -22.91 -17.18 8.22
C SER A 268 -23.63 -16.75 9.50
N TYR A 269 -24.43 -15.70 9.40
CA TYR A 269 -25.53 -15.41 10.33
C TYR A 269 -26.86 -15.47 9.57
N PRO A 270 -27.88 -16.19 10.07
CA PRO A 270 -29.21 -16.24 9.47
C PRO A 270 -30.07 -15.01 9.82
N PHE A 271 -30.86 -14.56 8.85
CA PHE A 271 -31.88 -13.52 8.94
C PHE A 271 -33.11 -13.97 9.77
N PRO A 272 -33.78 -13.07 10.51
CA PRO A 272 -35.11 -13.33 11.05
C PRO A 272 -36.22 -13.09 10.00
N CYS A 273 -37.11 -14.07 9.86
CA CYS A 273 -38.32 -14.05 9.03
C CYS A 273 -39.31 -12.96 9.48
N ARG A 274 -39.82 -12.20 8.51
CA ARG A 274 -40.94 -11.26 8.66
C ARG A 274 -42.25 -12.06 8.53
N LYS A 275 -43.09 -12.08 9.57
CA LYS A 275 -44.45 -12.62 9.51
C LYS A 275 -45.38 -11.64 8.77
N LYS A 276 -46.37 -12.24 8.11
CA LYS A 276 -47.43 -11.64 7.29
C LYS A 276 -48.25 -10.61 8.06
#